data_AF-A0AA45RUX5-F1
#
_entry.id   AF-A0AA45RUX5-F1
#
_cell.length_a   1.000
_cell.length_b   1.000
_cell.length_c   1.000
_cell.angle_alpha   90.00
_cell.angle_beta   90.00
_cell.angle_gamma   90.00
#
_symmetry.space_group_name_H-M   'P 1'
#
loop_
_entity.id
_entity.type
_entity.pdbx_description
1 polymer ?
#
loop_
_entity_poly.entity_id
_entity_poly.type
_entity_poly.pdbx_seq_one_letter_code
_entity_poly.pdbx_strand_id
1 'polypeptide(L)'
;MLDESVPAGLRRHLPNHTVSTVSESGWSGMKNGALLAKAASHFDAFVTVDKNIQHQQNLSHFPIAVVVLDTPSNALNALLPLIPGLTQALARLTPCTLTRIT
;
A
#
# COMPACT_ATOMS: atom_id res chain seq x y z
N MET A 1 -2.87 -3.96 -3.57
CA MET A 1 -3.83 -2.86 -3.45
C MET A 1 -3.10 -1.54 -3.23
N LEU A 2 -3.48 -0.48 -3.95
CA LEU A 2 -3.04 0.90 -3.67
C LEU A 2 -4.12 1.64 -2.90
N ASP A 3 -3.72 2.30 -1.83
CA ASP A 3 -4.56 3.20 -1.02
C ASP A 3 -4.99 4.45 -1.81
N GLU A 4 -6.04 5.14 -1.34
CA GLU A 4 -6.51 6.41 -1.95
C GLU A 4 -5.47 7.52 -1.88
N SER A 5 -4.62 7.44 -0.85
CA SER A 5 -3.49 8.36 -0.65
C SER A 5 -2.40 8.21 -1.72
N VAL A 6 -2.38 7.09 -2.46
CA VAL A 6 -1.39 6.78 -3.48
C VAL A 6 -1.95 7.11 -4.87
N PRO A 7 -1.23 7.91 -5.69
CA PRO A 7 -1.64 8.18 -7.06
C PRO A 7 -1.82 6.89 -7.86
N ALA A 8 -2.99 6.71 -8.47
CA ALA A 8 -3.30 5.53 -9.31
C ALA A 8 -2.27 5.31 -10.44
N GLY A 9 -1.60 6.38 -10.90
CA GLY A 9 -0.51 6.30 -11.88
C GLY A 9 0.70 5.47 -11.43
N LEU A 10 0.88 5.24 -10.13
CA LEU A 10 1.97 4.41 -9.60
C LEU A 10 1.89 2.97 -10.15
N ARG A 11 0.68 2.46 -10.42
CA ARG A 11 0.47 1.12 -11.00
C ARG A 11 1.25 0.87 -12.29
N ARG A 12 1.47 1.91 -13.11
CA ARG A 12 2.19 1.80 -14.39
C ARG A 12 3.66 1.43 -14.20
N HIS A 13 4.19 1.62 -12.99
CA HIS A 13 5.57 1.32 -12.62
C HIS A 13 5.70 -0.03 -11.90
N LEU A 14 4.60 -0.79 -11.82
CA LEU A 14 4.55 -2.13 -11.23
C LEU A 14 4.06 -3.16 -12.27
N PRO A 15 4.69 -3.28 -13.46
CA PRO A 15 4.17 -4.06 -14.59
C PRO A 15 4.04 -5.56 -14.30
N ASN A 16 4.80 -6.08 -13.33
CA ASN A 16 4.79 -7.49 -12.95
C ASN A 16 3.77 -7.83 -11.84
N HIS A 17 2.93 -6.86 -11.44
CA HIS A 17 1.97 -7.02 -10.36
C HIS A 17 0.55 -6.71 -10.84
N THR A 18 -0.42 -7.45 -10.33
CA THR A 18 -1.83 -7.11 -10.50
C THR A 18 -2.19 -6.04 -9.47
N VAL A 19 -2.42 -4.81 -9.94
CA VAL A 19 -2.62 -3.64 -9.08
C VAL A 19 -4.03 -3.09 -9.26
N SER A 20 -4.77 -3.05 -8.16
CA SER A 20 -6.05 -2.34 -8.04
C SER A 20 -5.92 -1.19 -7.04
N THR A 21 -6.76 -0.17 -7.21
CA THR A 21 -6.88 0.96 -6.28
C THR A 21 -8.14 0.84 -5.41
N VAL A 22 -8.14 1.49 -4.23
CA VAL A 22 -9.33 1.63 -3.37
C VAL A 22 -10.51 2.22 -4.12
N SER A 23 -10.27 3.25 -4.93
CA SER A 23 -11.31 3.92 -5.71
C SER A 23 -11.91 3.00 -6.78
N GLU A 24 -11.08 2.24 -7.52
CA GLU A 24 -11.58 1.26 -8.52
C GLU A 24 -12.37 0.11 -7.89
N SER A 25 -12.01 -0.26 -6.66
CA SER A 25 -12.69 -1.31 -5.93
C SER A 25 -14.02 -0.84 -5.30
N GLY A 26 -14.35 0.46 -5.40
CA GLY A 26 -15.50 1.07 -4.75
C GLY A 26 -15.40 1.08 -3.23
N TRP A 27 -14.17 1.10 -2.69
CA TRP A 27 -13.91 1.04 -1.24
C TRP A 27 -13.56 2.41 -0.64
N SER A 28 -13.77 3.48 -1.42
CA SER A 28 -13.56 4.86 -1.02
C SER A 28 -14.29 5.22 0.27
N GLY A 29 -13.61 5.91 1.18
CA GLY A 29 -14.17 6.34 2.46
C GLY A 29 -14.34 5.23 3.51
N MET A 30 -13.90 3.99 3.25
CA MET A 30 -13.82 2.96 4.30
C MET A 30 -12.78 3.34 5.36
N LYS A 31 -13.06 3.02 6.63
CA LYS A 31 -12.08 3.17 7.71
C LYS A 31 -10.89 2.24 7.48
N ASN A 32 -9.67 2.70 7.79
CA ASN A 32 -8.42 1.97 7.60
C ASN A 32 -8.47 0.51 8.09
N GLY A 33 -9.00 0.23 9.29
CA GLY A 33 -9.12 -1.14 9.79
C GLY A 33 -10.05 -2.05 8.95
N ALA A 34 -11.21 -1.53 8.53
CA ALA A 34 -12.13 -2.27 7.66
C ALA A 34 -11.55 -2.45 6.26
N LEU A 35 -10.84 -1.44 5.76
CA LEU A 35 -10.17 -1.46 4.47
C LEU A 35 -9.05 -2.51 4.46
N LEU A 36 -8.21 -2.55 5.50
CA LEU A 36 -7.14 -3.55 5.66
C LEU A 36 -7.71 -4.96 5.77
N ALA A 37 -8.77 -5.17 6.56
CA ALA A 37 -9.44 -6.48 6.68
C ALA A 37 -9.96 -6.97 5.33
N LYS A 38 -10.60 -6.08 4.57
CA LYS A 38 -11.13 -6.40 3.24
C LYS A 38 -10.00 -6.65 2.25
N ALA A 39 -8.98 -5.78 2.23
CA ALA A 39 -7.82 -5.93 1.37
C ALA A 39 -7.09 -7.25 1.63
N ALA A 40 -6.94 -7.67 2.89
CA ALA A 40 -6.29 -8.92 3.26
C ALA A 40 -6.98 -10.18 2.71
N SER A 41 -8.27 -10.09 2.35
CA SER A 41 -9.00 -11.20 1.73
C SER A 41 -8.81 -11.28 0.21
N HIS A 42 -8.24 -10.24 -0.42
CA HIS A 42 -8.18 -10.10 -1.88
C HIS A 42 -6.78 -9.79 -2.43
N PHE A 43 -5.84 -9.36 -1.58
CA PHE A 43 -4.52 -8.89 -1.98
C PHE A 43 -3.45 -9.31 -0.98
N ASP A 44 -2.25 -9.56 -1.48
CA ASP A 44 -1.09 -9.91 -0.66
C ASP A 44 -0.43 -8.67 -0.01
N ALA A 45 -0.61 -7.50 -0.62
CA ALA A 45 0.00 -6.26 -0.19
C ALA A 45 -0.94 -5.06 -0.27
N PHE A 46 -0.84 -4.17 0.72
CA PHE A 46 -1.48 -2.86 0.77
C PHE A 46 -0.40 -1.77 0.79
N VAL A 47 -0.43 -0.88 -0.21
CA VAL A 47 0.57 0.20 -0.36
C VAL A 47 -0.09 1.54 -0.04
N THR A 48 0.52 2.32 0.85
CA THR A 48 0.01 3.63 1.30
C THR A 48 1.15 4.65 1.47
N VAL A 49 0.83 5.94 1.42
CA VAL A 49 1.73 7.03 1.87
C VAL A 49 1.34 7.55 3.26
N ASP A 50 0.27 7.04 3.87
CA ASP A 50 -0.14 7.41 5.22
C ASP A 50 0.77 6.76 6.28
N LYS A 51 1.68 7.57 6.83
CA LYS A 51 2.63 7.15 7.87
C LYS A 51 1.97 6.85 9.21
N ASN A 52 0.72 7.31 9.41
CA ASN A 52 -0.01 7.12 10.66
C ASN A 52 -0.70 5.76 10.73
N ILE A 53 -0.78 5.00 9.65
CA ILE A 53 -1.50 3.72 9.62
C ILE A 53 -0.98 2.74 10.68
N GLN A 54 0.32 2.75 10.95
CA GLN A 54 0.99 1.94 11.97
C GLN A 54 0.58 2.31 13.41
N HIS A 55 0.19 3.56 13.64
CA HIS A 55 -0.25 4.05 14.94
C HIS A 55 -1.75 3.91 15.13
N GLN A 56 -2.52 3.94 14.03
CA GLN A 56 -3.98 3.85 14.06
C GLN A 56 -4.50 2.40 14.12
N GLN A 57 -3.74 1.43 13.61
CA GLN A 57 -4.19 0.05 13.45
C GLN A 57 -3.11 -0.93 13.93
N ASN A 58 -3.54 -2.00 14.61
CA ASN A 58 -2.64 -3.10 14.93
C ASN A 58 -2.48 -3.99 13.68
N LEU A 59 -1.42 -3.74 12.92
CA LEU A 59 -1.16 -4.41 11.64
C LEU A 59 -0.92 -5.91 11.77
N SER A 60 -0.51 -6.37 12.95
CA SER A 60 -0.30 -7.79 13.24
C SER A 60 -1.58 -8.63 13.16
N HIS A 61 -2.76 -7.98 13.20
CA HIS A 61 -4.05 -8.65 13.11
C HIS A 61 -4.57 -8.82 11.68
N PHE A 62 -3.92 -8.19 10.69
CA PHE A 62 -4.33 -8.28 9.29
C PHE A 62 -3.36 -9.18 8.54
N PRO A 63 -3.82 -10.28 7.92
CA PRO A 63 -2.97 -11.21 7.17
C PRO A 63 -2.60 -10.64 5.78
N ILE A 64 -2.08 -9.42 5.76
CA ILE A 64 -1.63 -8.68 4.57
C ILE A 64 -0.33 -7.97 4.89
N ALA A 65 0.55 -7.84 3.90
CA ALA A 65 1.75 -7.00 4.04
C ALA A 65 1.38 -5.53 3.81
N VAL A 66 1.79 -4.63 4.70
CA VAL A 66 1.59 -3.19 4.54
C VAL A 66 2.90 -2.54 4.13
N VAL A 67 2.89 -1.78 3.04
CA VAL A 67 4.06 -1.04 2.56
C VAL A 67 3.76 0.45 2.63
N VAL A 68 4.56 1.17 3.43
CA VAL A 68 4.48 2.62 3.57
C VAL A 68 5.56 3.27 2.72
N LEU A 69 5.15 4.08 1.75
CA LEU A 69 6.02 4.94 0.96
C LEU A 69 6.22 6.25 1.73
N ASP A 70 7.36 6.36 2.42
CA ASP A 70 7.71 7.50 3.26
C ASP A 70 8.35 8.60 2.42
N THR A 71 7.49 9.42 1.81
CA THR A 71 7.90 10.57 1.01
C THR A 71 7.47 11.88 1.67
N PRO A 72 8.10 13.02 1.31
CA PRO A 72 7.64 14.34 1.70
C PRO A 72 6.40 14.79 0.90
N SER A 73 6.10 14.15 -0.23
CA SER A 73 4.96 14.47 -1.10
C SER A 73 4.34 13.20 -1.67
N ASN A 74 3.02 13.16 -1.77
CA ASN A 74 2.27 12.08 -2.41
C ASN A 74 2.23 12.21 -3.94
N ALA A 75 2.84 13.26 -4.51
CA ALA A 75 2.91 13.42 -5.95
C ALA A 75 3.69 12.25 -6.58
N LEU A 76 3.23 11.79 -7.75
CA LEU A 76 3.77 10.61 -8.42
C LEU A 76 5.31 10.71 -8.60
N ASN A 77 5.81 11.89 -8.98
CA ASN A 77 7.24 12.15 -9.17
C ASN A 77 8.09 11.93 -7.90
N ALA A 78 7.53 12.17 -6.71
CA ALA A 78 8.20 11.92 -5.44
C ALA A 78 8.22 10.42 -5.09
N LEU A 79 7.28 9.63 -5.62
CA LEU A 79 7.19 8.18 -5.40
C LEU A 79 8.03 7.37 -6.40
N LEU A 80 8.33 7.91 -7.59
CA LEU A 80 9.12 7.20 -8.62
C LEU A 80 10.49 6.71 -8.11
N PRO A 81 11.26 7.50 -7.34
CA PRO A 81 12.54 7.03 -6.80
C PRO A 81 12.42 5.83 -5.87
N LEU A 82 11.25 5.62 -5.26
CA LEU A 82 11.00 4.50 -4.35
C LEU A 82 10.60 3.20 -5.05
N ILE A 83 10.32 3.23 -6.36
CA ILE A 83 9.87 2.06 -7.13
C ILE A 83 10.82 0.87 -7.02
N PRO A 84 12.16 1.01 -7.07
CA PRO A 84 13.07 -0.12 -6.91
C PRO A 84 12.92 -0.79 -5.53
N GLY A 85 12.87 0.02 -4.46
CA GLY A 85 12.65 -0.47 -3.10
C GLY A 85 11.28 -1.13 -2.94
N LEU A 86 10.24 -0.52 -3.53
CA LEU A 86 8.88 -1.06 -3.53
C LEU A 86 8.84 -2.43 -4.21
N THR A 87 9.45 -2.55 -5.38
CA THR A 87 9.51 -3.81 -6.13
C THR A 87 10.24 -4.88 -5.33
N GLN A 88 11.33 -4.54 -4.64
CA GLN A 88 12.05 -5.48 -3.79
C GLN A 88 11.23 -5.93 -2.57
N ALA A 89 10.49 -5.02 -1.94
CA ALA A 89 9.60 -5.34 -0.83
C ALA A 89 8.44 -6.23 -1.29
N LEU A 90 7.83 -5.92 -2.46
CA LEU A 90 6.77 -6.73 -3.06
C LEU A 90 7.26 -8.13 -3.51
N ALA A 91 8.54 -8.29 -3.82
CA ALA A 91 9.11 -9.61 -4.10
C ALA A 91 9.35 -10.47 -2.84
N ARG A 92 9.33 -9.86 -1.65
CA ARG A 92 9.63 -10.48 -0.35
C ARG A 92 8.54 -10.21 0.68
N LEU A 93 7.28 -10.28 0.24
CA LEU A 93 6.14 -10.00 1.10
C LEU A 93 6.12 -10.92 2.30
N THR A 94 5.98 -10.31 3.48
CA THR A 94 5.72 -11.03 4.72
C THR A 94 4.38 -10.54 5.26
N PRO A 95 3.33 -11.39 5.31
CA PRO A 95 2.04 -11.00 5.88
C PRO A 95 2.18 -10.52 7.32
N CYS A 96 1.21 -9.72 7.79
CA CYS A 96 1.21 -9.15 9.15
C CYS A 96 2.42 -8.25 9.46
N THR A 97 3.14 -7.76 8.45
CA THR A 97 4.28 -6.85 8.63
C THR A 97 4.04 -5.49 8.00
N LEU A 98 4.76 -4.50 8.52
CA LEU A 98 4.89 -3.20 7.90
C LEU A 98 6.32 -3.01 7.39
N THR A 99 6.45 -2.68 6.11
CA THR A 99 7.72 -2.28 5.48
C THR A 99 7.66 -0.81 5.11
N ARG A 100 8.65 -0.04 5.51
CA ARG A 100 8.76 1.38 5.16
C ARG A 100 9.86 1.59 4.13
N ILE A 101 9.58 2.40 3.11
CA ILE A 101 10.47 2.69 2.00
C ILE A 101 10.68 4.21 1.93
N THR A 102 11.94 4.64 1.95
CA THR A 102 12.39 6.05 2.02
C THR A 102 13.37 6.37 0.92
#